data_AF-A0A3B0PAR7-F1
#
_entry.id   AF-A0A3B0PAR7-F1
#
_cell.length_a   1.000
_cell.length_b   1.000
_cell.length_c   1.000
_cell.angle_alpha   90.00
_cell.angle_beta   90.00
_cell.angle_gamma   90.00
#
_symmetry.space_group_name_H-M   'P 1'
#
loop_
_entity.id
_entity.type
_entity.pdbx_description
1 polymer ?
#
loop_
_entity_poly.entity_id
_entity_poly.type
_entity_poly.pdbx_seq_one_letter_code
_entity_poly.pdbx_strand_id
1 'polypeptide(L)'
;MGLIGIGQLINDPISINNDFASTLIPLLVLMVFLLINEGALYLFETYLVARKSYPKTKNLNKLLTIKKYLVYLIFILIITFSIYSIFSIRLRVNNLLIFTDFFQRLFNFNKSFFATTTFNENPLLMIILLTLQAILILGIVFIFSLLFATLCSNLLNRYVSLFFKALFLIIRTIPLIIVFRLFNPLFNSGISTIVFIGSLYFSTSLAKKIYVLINSINW
;
A
#
# COMPACT_ATOMS: atom_id res chain seq x y z
N MET A 1 19.94 -6.15 -8.37
CA MET A 1 19.13 -5.22 -9.18
C MET A 1 17.90 -4.77 -8.38
N GLY A 2 18.11 -4.11 -7.23
CA GLY A 2 16.99 -3.76 -6.33
C GLY A 2 16.24 -2.52 -6.82
N LEU A 3 16.89 -1.35 -6.76
CA LEU A 3 16.29 -0.08 -7.16
C LEU A 3 16.08 0.02 -8.68
N ILE A 4 17.09 -0.40 -9.45
CA ILE A 4 17.06 -0.36 -10.92
C ILE A 4 16.11 -1.44 -11.48
N GLY A 5 16.05 -2.62 -10.85
CA GLY A 5 15.16 -3.70 -11.31
C GLY A 5 13.69 -3.37 -11.07
N ILE A 6 13.35 -2.81 -9.91
CA ILE A 6 11.98 -2.33 -9.65
C ILE A 6 11.63 -1.16 -10.59
N GLY A 7 12.57 -0.24 -10.83
CA GLY A 7 12.38 0.87 -11.76
C GLY A 7 12.21 0.42 -13.22
N GLN A 8 13.03 -0.52 -13.71
CA GLN A 8 12.90 -1.10 -15.05
C GLN A 8 11.63 -1.94 -15.20
N LEU A 9 11.25 -2.73 -14.19
CA LEU A 9 10.01 -3.52 -14.23
C LEU A 9 8.74 -2.65 -14.22
N ILE A 10 8.84 -1.39 -13.75
CA ILE A 10 7.75 -0.40 -13.81
C ILE A 10 7.81 0.42 -15.12
N ASN A 11 9.00 0.68 -15.65
CA ASN A 11 9.21 1.54 -16.83
C ASN A 11 9.13 0.78 -18.17
N ASP A 12 9.60 -0.48 -18.21
CA ASP A 12 9.57 -1.33 -19.41
C ASP A 12 8.15 -1.65 -19.92
N PRO A 13 7.10 -1.85 -19.10
CA PRO A 13 5.74 -2.00 -19.61
C PRO A 13 5.08 -0.70 -20.09
N ILE A 14 5.80 0.43 -20.05
CA ILE A 14 5.38 1.69 -20.69
C ILE A 14 5.86 1.70 -22.16
N SER A 15 6.84 0.85 -22.52
CA SER A 15 7.35 0.73 -23.89
C SER A 15 6.53 -0.27 -24.73
N ILE A 16 5.49 0.29 -25.37
CA ILE A 16 4.96 -0.06 -26.70
C ILE A 16 4.14 -1.35 -26.85
N ASN A 17 4.24 -2.39 -26.01
CA ASN A 17 3.32 -3.53 -26.09
C ASN A 17 2.75 -3.90 -24.71
N ASN A 18 1.41 -3.89 -24.61
CA ASN A 18 0.63 -4.30 -23.43
C ASN A 18 0.78 -5.80 -23.13
N ASP A 19 1.99 -6.25 -22.82
CA ASP A 19 2.25 -7.65 -22.48
C ASP A 19 1.87 -7.89 -21.02
N PHE A 20 0.57 -8.10 -20.80
CA PHE A 20 -0.04 -8.34 -19.49
C PHE A 20 0.67 -9.47 -18.73
N ALA A 21 1.23 -10.46 -19.43
CA ALA A 21 1.96 -11.57 -18.81
C ALA A 21 3.22 -11.09 -18.06
N SER A 22 3.96 -10.13 -18.62
CA SER A 22 5.20 -9.61 -18.03
C SER A 22 4.97 -8.75 -16.78
N THR A 23 3.83 -8.06 -16.71
CA THR A 23 3.45 -7.23 -15.56
C THR A 23 2.74 -8.02 -14.46
N LEU A 24 1.99 -9.07 -14.82
CA LEU A 24 1.26 -9.90 -13.86
C LEU A 24 2.18 -10.65 -12.90
N ILE A 25 3.33 -11.15 -13.38
CA ILE A 25 4.24 -11.98 -12.56
C ILE A 25 4.82 -11.18 -11.38
N PRO A 26 5.47 -10.01 -11.56
CA PRO A 26 5.93 -9.19 -10.44
C PRO A 26 4.79 -8.77 -9.51
N LEU A 27 3.62 -8.50 -10.07
CA LEU A 27 2.45 -8.05 -9.32
C LEU A 27 1.83 -9.15 -8.44
N LEU A 28 1.78 -10.39 -8.93
CA LEU A 28 1.37 -11.56 -8.15
C LEU A 28 2.34 -11.83 -7.01
N VAL A 29 3.65 -11.75 -7.27
CA VAL A 29 4.69 -11.88 -6.23
C VAL A 29 4.50 -10.82 -5.15
N LEU A 30 4.23 -9.56 -5.55
CA LEU A 30 3.98 -8.46 -4.63
C LEU A 30 2.68 -8.66 -3.83
N MET A 31 1.62 -9.17 -4.47
CA MET A 31 0.35 -9.48 -3.80
C MET A 31 0.51 -10.61 -2.77
N VAL A 32 1.21 -11.69 -3.11
CA VAL A 32 1.51 -12.80 -2.18
C VAL A 32 2.36 -12.30 -1.01
N PHE A 33 3.37 -11.46 -1.29
CA PHE A 33 4.21 -10.87 -0.25
C PHE A 33 3.39 -9.98 0.71
N LEU A 34 2.49 -9.14 0.19
CA LEU A 34 1.61 -8.30 1.02
C LEU A 34 0.64 -9.15 1.86
N LEU A 35 0.10 -10.24 1.30
CA LEU A 35 -0.74 -11.19 2.03
C LEU A 35 -0.01 -11.80 3.23
N ILE A 36 1.23 -12.24 3.00
CA ILE A 36 2.09 -12.78 4.06
C ILE A 36 2.35 -11.71 5.11
N ASN A 37 2.64 -10.48 4.69
CA ASN A 37 2.94 -9.38 5.60
C ASN A 37 1.73 -8.99 6.47
N GLU A 38 0.53 -8.92 5.88
CA GLU A 38 -0.70 -8.64 6.62
C GLU A 38 -1.06 -9.80 7.57
N GLY A 39 -0.85 -11.05 7.15
CA GLY A 39 -0.99 -12.22 8.02
C GLY A 39 -0.02 -12.17 9.21
N ALA A 40 1.25 -11.81 8.96
CA ALA A 40 2.23 -11.62 10.01
C ALA A 40 1.84 -10.49 10.98
N LEU A 41 1.29 -9.39 10.46
CA LEU A 41 0.84 -8.25 11.26
C LEU A 41 -0.38 -8.62 12.12
N TYR A 42 -1.32 -9.39 11.58
CA TYR A 42 -2.44 -9.95 12.34
C TYR A 42 -1.99 -10.89 13.46
N LEU A 43 -1.03 -11.77 13.19
CA LEU A 43 -0.43 -12.63 14.22
C LEU A 43 0.30 -11.79 15.27
N PHE A 44 1.01 -10.74 14.85
CA PHE A 44 1.68 -9.82 15.75
C PHE A 44 0.69 -9.12 16.67
N GLU A 45 -0.41 -8.57 16.14
CA GLU A 45 -1.46 -7.94 16.95
C GLU A 45 -2.09 -8.94 17.94
N THR A 46 -2.42 -10.13 17.46
CA THR A 46 -3.12 -11.16 18.23
C THR A 46 -2.25 -11.74 19.35
N TYR A 47 -0.97 -12.02 19.10
CA TYR A 47 -0.09 -12.69 20.06
C TYR A 47 0.82 -11.74 20.84
N LEU A 48 1.26 -10.64 20.21
CA LEU A 48 2.20 -9.70 20.83
C LEU A 48 1.51 -8.49 21.48
N VAL A 49 0.45 -7.94 20.88
CA VAL A 49 -0.18 -6.70 21.35
C VAL A 49 -1.42 -6.92 22.22
N ALA A 50 -2.24 -7.94 21.94
CA ALA A 50 -3.44 -8.22 22.73
C ALA A 50 -3.10 -8.57 24.18
N ARG A 51 -3.15 -7.58 25.07
CA ARG A 51 -3.13 -7.77 26.52
C ARG A 51 -4.48 -8.34 26.93
N LYS A 52 -4.64 -9.67 26.88
CA LYS A 52 -5.61 -10.30 27.77
C LYS A 52 -5.15 -10.01 29.19
N SER A 53 -5.97 -9.33 29.99
CA SER A 53 -5.73 -9.12 31.42
C SER A 53 -5.75 -10.47 32.11
N TYR A 54 -4.60 -11.16 32.14
CA TYR A 54 -4.46 -12.43 32.83
C TYR A 54 -4.57 -12.17 34.34
N PRO A 55 -5.43 -12.90 35.08
CA PRO A 55 -5.42 -12.84 36.53
C PRO A 55 -4.02 -13.22 37.03
N LYS A 56 -3.51 -12.49 38.03
CA LYS A 56 -2.17 -12.68 38.61
C LYS A 56 -2.01 -14.12 39.11
N THR A 57 -1.49 -14.99 38.26
CA THR A 57 -1.12 -16.37 38.60
C THR A 57 0.40 -16.49 38.66
N LYS A 58 0.91 -17.41 39.50
CA LYS A 58 2.35 -17.60 39.76
C LYS A 58 3.22 -17.88 38.52
N ASN A 59 2.62 -18.24 37.38
CA ASN A 59 3.32 -18.58 36.13
C ASN A 59 3.39 -17.43 35.09
N LEU A 60 2.81 -16.27 35.40
CA LEU A 60 2.73 -15.13 34.47
C LEU A 60 4.11 -14.53 34.15
N ASN A 61 5.02 -14.53 35.13
CA ASN A 61 6.39 -14.06 34.94
C ASN A 61 7.18 -14.95 33.95
N LYS A 62 6.96 -16.27 33.97
CA LYS A 62 7.65 -17.20 33.05
C LYS A 62 7.20 -16.97 31.60
N LEU A 63 5.89 -16.76 31.38
CA LEU A 63 5.32 -16.46 30.07
C LEU A 63 5.78 -15.09 29.52
N LEU A 64 5.85 -14.06 30.37
CA LEU A 64 6.36 -12.74 29.99
C LEU A 64 7.85 -12.78 29.63
N THR A 65 8.64 -13.55 30.38
CA THR A 65 10.06 -13.76 30.11
C THR A 65 10.28 -14.49 28.78
N ILE A 66 9.52 -15.55 28.49
CA ILE A 66 9.57 -16.27 27.20
C ILE A 66 9.20 -15.33 26.04
N LYS A 67 8.12 -14.55 26.19
CA LYS A 67 7.71 -13.56 25.18
C LYS A 67 8.79 -12.52 24.91
N LYS A 68 9.46 -12.03 25.97
CA LYS A 68 10.59 -11.09 25.86
C LYS A 68 11.75 -11.69 25.06
N TYR A 69 12.13 -12.94 25.35
CA TYR A 69 13.20 -13.64 24.60
C TYR A 69 12.82 -13.92 23.15
N LEU A 70 11.55 -14.25 22.88
CA LEU A 70 11.05 -14.47 21.52
C LEU A 70 11.13 -13.19 20.68
N VAL A 71 10.78 -12.04 21.27
CA VAL A 71 10.93 -10.72 20.62
C VAL A 71 12.41 -10.41 20.33
N TYR A 72 13.31 -10.64 21.29
CA TYR A 72 14.74 -10.44 21.04
C TYR A 72 15.29 -11.37 19.95
N LEU A 73 14.83 -12.62 19.90
CA LEU A 73 15.24 -13.58 18.88
C LEU A 73 14.81 -13.13 17.48
N ILE A 74 13.54 -12.69 17.32
CA ILE A 74 13.05 -12.12 16.06
C ILE A 74 13.86 -10.88 15.68
N PHE A 75 14.15 -10.01 16.63
CA PHE A 75 14.94 -8.80 16.38
C PHE A 75 16.37 -9.12 15.93
N ILE A 76 17.02 -10.10 16.56
CA ILE A 76 18.34 -10.59 16.17
C ILE A 76 18.31 -11.21 14.77
N LEU A 77 17.28 -11.98 14.44
CA LEU A 77 17.11 -12.53 13.08
C LEU A 77 16.97 -11.43 12.03
N ILE A 78 16.20 -10.38 12.32
CA ILE A 78 16.04 -9.24 11.41
C ILE A 78 17.38 -8.51 11.23
N ILE A 79 18.11 -8.25 12.32
CA ILE A 79 19.43 -7.58 12.25
C ILE A 79 20.42 -8.43 11.46
N THR A 80 20.53 -9.72 11.78
CA THR A 80 21.47 -10.63 11.11
C THR A 80 21.12 -10.77 9.63
N PHE A 81 19.84 -10.92 9.29
CA PHE A 81 19.38 -10.93 7.90
C PHE A 81 19.66 -9.61 7.19
N SER A 82 19.48 -8.46 7.85
CA SER A 82 19.77 -7.14 7.27
C SER A 82 21.25 -6.96 7.02
N ILE A 83 22.09 -7.35 7.97
CA ILE A 83 23.56 -7.32 7.84
C ILE A 83 24.00 -8.27 6.72
N TYR A 84 23.51 -9.51 6.69
CA TYR A 84 23.76 -10.46 5.63
C TYR A 84 23.30 -9.94 4.27
N SER A 85 22.14 -9.28 4.20
CA SER A 85 21.64 -8.64 2.98
C SER A 85 22.57 -7.52 2.51
N ILE A 86 23.06 -6.67 3.42
CA ILE A 86 24.02 -5.61 3.09
C ILE A 86 25.33 -6.19 2.53
N PHE A 87 25.85 -7.27 3.12
CA PHE A 87 27.09 -7.91 2.67
C PHE A 87 26.93 -8.76 1.40
N SER A 88 25.76 -9.38 1.19
CA SER A 88 25.46 -10.19 0.01
C SER A 88 25.06 -9.34 -1.21
N ILE A 89 24.52 -8.15 -0.98
CA ILE A 89 24.46 -7.12 -2.02
C ILE A 89 25.92 -6.80 -2.35
N ARG A 90 26.36 -7.26 -3.53
CA ARG A 90 27.56 -6.69 -4.17
C ARG A 90 27.28 -5.20 -4.32
N LEU A 91 27.75 -4.41 -3.35
CA LEU A 91 27.81 -2.97 -3.38
C LEU A 91 28.75 -2.62 -4.54
N ARG A 92 28.21 -2.69 -5.76
CA ARG A 92 28.75 -2.01 -6.92
C ARG A 92 28.54 -0.52 -6.65
N VAL A 93 29.31 0.03 -5.72
CA VAL A 93 29.55 1.48 -5.57
C VAL A 93 30.39 1.90 -6.76
N ASN A 94 29.89 1.65 -7.96
CA ASN A 94 30.70 1.72 -9.17
C ASN A 94 30.67 3.09 -9.81
N ASN A 95 30.14 4.10 -9.13
CA ASN A 95 30.37 5.49 -9.48
C ASN A 95 29.83 6.40 -8.37
N LEU A 96 30.71 6.87 -7.49
CA LEU A 96 30.46 8.10 -6.72
C LEU A 96 30.02 9.24 -7.65
N LEU A 97 30.48 9.22 -8.91
CA LEU A 97 30.04 10.09 -9.99
C LEU A 97 28.52 10.05 -10.27
N ILE A 98 27.86 8.90 -10.13
CA ILE A 98 26.39 8.80 -10.29
C ILE A 98 25.70 9.45 -9.09
N PHE A 99 26.27 9.30 -7.89
CA PHE A 99 25.74 9.95 -6.70
C PHE A 99 25.87 11.48 -6.83
N THR A 100 27.04 11.98 -7.24
CA THR A 100 27.23 13.42 -7.48
C THR A 100 26.36 13.94 -8.63
N ASP A 101 26.22 13.19 -9.73
CA ASP A 101 25.34 13.57 -10.86
C ASP A 101 23.86 13.56 -10.43
N PHE A 102 23.43 12.61 -9.60
CA PHE A 102 22.07 12.59 -9.04
C PHE A 102 21.79 13.84 -8.21
N PHE A 103 22.67 14.20 -7.27
CA PHE A 103 22.50 15.41 -6.47
C PHE A 103 22.60 16.68 -7.31
N GLN A 104 23.51 16.72 -8.29
CA GLN A 104 23.63 17.85 -9.20
C GLN A 104 22.36 18.03 -10.05
N ARG A 105 21.76 16.94 -10.54
CA ARG A 105 20.48 16.96 -11.28
C ARG A 105 19.29 17.30 -10.38
N LEU A 106 19.29 16.88 -9.12
CA LEU A 106 18.22 17.18 -8.17
C LEU A 106 18.07 18.69 -7.93
N PHE A 107 19.17 19.44 -8.03
CA PHE A 107 19.19 20.91 -7.92
C PHE A 107 19.39 21.63 -9.26
N ASN A 108 19.54 20.91 -10.38
CA ASN A 108 19.60 21.51 -11.72
C ASN A 108 18.19 21.82 -12.21
N PHE A 109 17.66 22.94 -11.74
CA PHE A 109 16.31 23.38 -12.03
C PHE A 109 16.23 23.96 -13.45
N ASN A 110 15.76 23.15 -14.41
CA ASN A 110 15.56 23.65 -15.76
C ASN A 110 14.33 24.57 -15.81
N LYS A 111 14.58 25.87 -15.85
CA LYS A 111 13.56 26.93 -15.90
C LYS A 111 12.67 26.85 -17.14
N SER A 112 13.10 26.16 -18.21
CA SER A 112 12.30 26.03 -19.44
C SER A 112 10.98 25.30 -19.22
N PHE A 113 10.92 24.36 -18.26
CA PHE A 113 9.68 23.64 -17.92
C PHE A 113 8.61 24.54 -17.29
N PHE A 114 8.97 25.72 -16.77
CA PHE A 114 8.02 26.67 -16.16
C PHE A 114 7.45 27.65 -17.17
N ALA A 115 8.07 27.77 -18.35
CA ALA A 115 7.61 28.65 -19.42
C ALA A 115 6.53 28.00 -20.31
N THR A 116 6.37 26.68 -20.25
CA THR A 116 5.34 25.98 -21.01
C THR A 116 3.97 26.15 -20.35
N THR A 117 2.91 26.28 -21.15
CA THR A 117 1.52 26.38 -20.69
C THR A 117 0.79 25.03 -20.70
N THR A 118 1.50 23.96 -21.07
CA THR A 118 1.01 22.59 -21.13
C THR A 118 0.99 21.96 -19.73
N PHE A 119 -0.18 21.45 -19.32
CA PHE A 119 -0.38 20.86 -17.98
C PHE A 119 0.51 19.65 -17.67
N ASN A 120 0.94 18.90 -18.69
CA ASN A 120 1.75 17.69 -18.53
C ASN A 120 3.26 17.97 -18.44
N GLU A 121 3.70 19.17 -18.80
CA GLU A 121 5.13 19.51 -18.87
C GLU A 121 5.50 20.57 -17.84
N ASN A 122 4.55 21.46 -17.51
CA ASN A 122 4.76 22.45 -16.47
C ASN A 122 4.47 21.86 -15.09
N PRO A 123 5.48 21.71 -14.22
CA PRO A 123 5.32 21.06 -12.93
C PRO A 123 4.34 21.80 -11.99
N LEU A 124 4.23 23.14 -12.09
CA LEU A 124 3.25 23.88 -11.29
C LEU A 124 1.83 23.58 -11.72
N LEU A 125 1.57 23.56 -13.02
CA LEU A 125 0.26 23.20 -13.57
C LEU A 125 -0.07 21.74 -13.29
N MET A 126 0.92 20.85 -13.35
CA MET A 126 0.75 19.44 -13.01
C MET A 126 0.36 19.25 -11.54
N ILE A 127 0.96 19.99 -10.62
CA ILE A 127 0.56 19.98 -9.20
C ILE A 127 -0.90 20.41 -9.05
N ILE A 128 -1.32 21.48 -9.73
CA ILE A 128 -2.72 21.94 -9.68
C ILE A 128 -3.67 20.86 -10.21
N LEU A 129 -3.32 20.20 -11.31
CA LEU A 129 -4.15 19.14 -11.88
C LEU A 129 -4.24 17.94 -10.93
N LEU A 130 -3.11 17.53 -10.32
CA LEU A 130 -3.06 16.45 -9.35
C LEU A 130 -3.84 16.78 -8.07
N THR A 131 -3.81 18.03 -7.59
CA THR A 131 -4.57 18.43 -6.41
C THR A 131 -6.07 18.45 -6.69
N LEU A 132 -6.51 18.96 -7.85
CA LEU A 132 -7.90 18.89 -8.28
C LEU A 132 -8.38 17.44 -8.37
N GLN A 133 -7.57 16.57 -8.98
CA GLN A 133 -7.85 15.14 -9.07
C GLN A 133 -7.96 14.49 -7.68
N ALA A 134 -7.06 14.84 -6.76
CA ALA A 134 -7.09 14.34 -5.39
C ALA A 134 -8.35 14.79 -4.64
N ILE A 135 -8.78 16.05 -4.81
CA ILE A 135 -10.02 16.58 -4.21
C ILE A 135 -11.24 15.81 -4.73
N LEU A 136 -11.32 15.57 -6.05
CA LEU A 136 -12.38 14.77 -6.64
C LEU A 136 -12.40 13.34 -6.09
N ILE A 137 -11.22 12.71 -6.02
CA ILE A 137 -11.08 11.36 -5.46
C ILE A 137 -11.57 11.34 -4.01
N LEU A 138 -11.16 12.30 -3.18
CA LEU A 138 -11.56 12.40 -1.77
C LEU A 138 -13.07 12.55 -1.61
N GLY A 139 -13.72 13.40 -2.42
CA GLY A 139 -15.17 13.56 -2.40
C GLY A 139 -15.90 12.25 -2.69
N ILE A 140 -15.50 11.56 -3.76
CA ILE A 140 -16.08 10.28 -4.16
C ILE A 140 -15.80 9.19 -3.11
N VAL A 141 -14.57 9.14 -2.58
CA VAL A 141 -14.16 8.21 -1.51
C VAL A 141 -15.02 8.40 -0.28
N PHE A 142 -15.27 9.64 0.13
CA PHE A 142 -16.09 9.94 1.30
C PHE A 142 -17.51 9.39 1.11
N ILE A 143 -18.16 9.68 -0.03
CA ILE A 143 -19.52 9.23 -0.33
C ILE A 143 -19.61 7.70 -0.35
N PHE A 144 -18.74 7.02 -1.11
CA PHE A 144 -18.75 5.56 -1.17
C PHE A 144 -18.37 4.92 0.17
N SER A 145 -17.49 5.54 0.94
CA SER A 145 -17.10 4.98 2.24
C SER A 145 -18.24 4.95 3.24
N LEU A 146 -19.15 5.94 3.21
CA LEU A 146 -20.36 5.95 4.03
C LEU A 146 -21.30 4.82 3.62
N LEU A 147 -21.53 4.65 2.30
CA LEU A 147 -22.36 3.56 1.77
C LEU A 147 -21.77 2.17 2.10
N PHE A 148 -20.47 2.00 1.94
CA PHE A 148 -19.79 0.74 2.23
C PHE A 148 -19.71 0.46 3.74
N ALA A 149 -19.60 1.50 4.57
CA ALA A 149 -19.61 1.36 6.00
C ALA A 149 -20.97 0.89 6.52
N THR A 150 -22.08 1.36 5.96
CA THR A 150 -23.42 0.86 6.35
C THR A 150 -23.59 -0.60 5.94
N LEU A 151 -23.18 -0.98 4.73
CA LEU A 151 -23.19 -2.38 4.26
C LEU A 151 -22.37 -3.33 5.16
N CYS A 152 -21.24 -2.85 5.69
CA CYS A 152 -20.38 -3.60 6.61
C CYS A 152 -20.74 -3.41 8.09
N SER A 153 -21.66 -2.53 8.44
CA SER A 153 -22.04 -2.34 9.84
C SER A 153 -22.83 -3.55 10.35
N ASN A 154 -22.89 -3.74 11.66
CA ASN A 154 -23.77 -4.73 12.27
C ASN A 154 -25.24 -4.24 12.37
N LEU A 155 -25.54 -3.05 11.84
CA LEU A 155 -26.91 -2.51 11.76
C LEU A 155 -27.77 -3.30 10.75
N LEU A 156 -27.13 -3.92 9.76
CA LEU A 156 -27.77 -4.82 8.80
C LEU A 156 -27.68 -6.27 9.24
N ASN A 157 -28.32 -7.17 8.48
CA ASN A 157 -28.22 -8.60 8.68
C ASN A 157 -26.75 -9.06 8.77
N ARG A 158 -26.42 -9.81 9.83
CA ARG A 158 -25.08 -10.33 10.13
C ARG A 158 -24.44 -11.05 8.95
N TYR A 159 -25.21 -11.80 8.17
CA TYR A 159 -24.69 -12.53 7.00
C TYR A 159 -24.29 -11.57 5.86
N VAL A 160 -25.10 -10.54 5.61
CA VAL A 160 -24.81 -9.50 4.62
C VAL A 160 -23.57 -8.71 5.02
N SER A 161 -23.51 -8.30 6.29
CA SER A 161 -22.36 -7.61 6.87
C SER A 161 -21.06 -8.41 6.73
N LEU A 162 -21.11 -9.72 7.03
CA LEU A 162 -19.96 -10.60 6.92
C LEU A 162 -19.51 -10.80 5.47
N PHE A 163 -20.45 -10.96 4.53
CA PHE A 163 -20.15 -11.06 3.10
C PHE A 163 -19.41 -9.81 2.58
N PHE A 164 -19.92 -8.61 2.85
CA PHE A 164 -19.26 -7.37 2.40
C PHE A 164 -17.91 -7.13 3.09
N LYS A 165 -17.78 -7.48 4.38
CA LYS A 165 -16.48 -7.44 5.08
C LYS A 165 -15.43 -8.32 4.40
N ALA A 166 -15.81 -9.55 4.03
CA ALA A 166 -14.92 -10.48 3.33
C ALA A 166 -14.56 -9.97 1.93
N LEU A 167 -15.55 -9.51 1.16
CA LEU A 167 -15.36 -8.97 -0.18
C LEU A 167 -14.44 -7.74 -0.18
N PHE A 168 -14.65 -6.77 0.71
CA PHE A 168 -13.78 -5.60 0.82
C PHE A 168 -12.41 -5.91 1.43
N LEU A 169 -12.25 -7.00 2.17
CA LEU A 169 -10.93 -7.47 2.58
C LEU A 169 -10.16 -7.95 1.35
N ILE A 170 -10.76 -8.77 0.49
CA ILE A 170 -10.12 -9.27 -0.74
C ILE A 170 -9.70 -8.10 -1.64
N ILE A 171 -10.59 -7.12 -1.86
CA ILE A 171 -10.28 -5.96 -2.71
C ILE A 171 -9.05 -5.19 -2.18
N ARG A 172 -8.96 -4.96 -0.86
CA ARG A 172 -7.85 -4.21 -0.24
C ARG A 172 -6.51 -4.94 -0.26
N THR A 173 -6.53 -6.25 -0.43
CA THR A 173 -5.33 -7.08 -0.54
C THR A 173 -4.68 -6.94 -1.92
N ILE A 174 -5.45 -6.61 -2.95
CA ILE A 174 -4.95 -6.46 -4.31
C ILE A 174 -4.26 -5.09 -4.46
N PRO A 175 -2.98 -4.99 -4.86
CA PRO A 175 -2.34 -3.71 -5.11
C PRO A 175 -3.13 -2.84 -6.10
N LEU A 176 -3.34 -1.57 -5.75
CA LEU A 176 -4.11 -0.62 -6.58
C LEU A 176 -3.61 -0.56 -8.03
N ILE A 177 -2.29 -0.71 -8.26
CA ILE A 177 -1.73 -0.71 -9.61
C ILE A 177 -2.26 -1.87 -10.47
N ILE A 178 -2.55 -3.04 -9.88
CA ILE A 178 -3.17 -4.18 -10.57
C ILE A 178 -4.60 -3.84 -10.90
N VAL A 179 -5.35 -3.33 -9.93
CA VAL A 179 -6.74 -2.94 -10.12
C VAL A 179 -6.83 -1.87 -11.23
N PHE A 180 -5.93 -0.89 -11.21
CA PHE A 180 -5.82 0.10 -12.27
C PHE A 180 -5.58 -0.56 -13.64
N ARG A 181 -4.58 -1.44 -13.76
CA ARG A 181 -4.27 -2.10 -15.04
C ARG A 181 -5.40 -2.99 -15.55
N LEU A 182 -6.11 -3.70 -14.67
CA LEU A 182 -7.25 -4.55 -15.03
C LEU A 182 -8.43 -3.74 -15.58
N PHE A 183 -8.70 -2.58 -14.97
CA PHE A 183 -9.87 -1.77 -15.31
C PHE A 183 -9.55 -0.66 -16.32
N ASN A 184 -8.29 -0.27 -16.52
CA ASN A 184 -7.91 0.81 -17.46
C ASN A 184 -8.46 0.61 -18.88
N PRO A 185 -8.48 -0.60 -19.47
CA PRO A 185 -9.08 -0.83 -20.79
C PRO A 185 -10.59 -0.53 -20.87
N LEU A 186 -11.30 -0.49 -19.73
CA LEU A 186 -12.74 -0.22 -19.67
C LEU A 186 -13.05 1.28 -19.69
N PHE A 187 -12.04 2.14 -19.59
CA PHE A 187 -12.19 3.59 -19.52
C PHE A 187 -11.43 4.27 -20.66
N ASN A 188 -11.97 5.38 -21.15
CA ASN A 188 -11.36 6.13 -22.25
C ASN A 188 -10.09 6.89 -21.85
N SER A 189 -9.82 7.07 -20.56
CA SER A 189 -8.62 7.75 -20.08
C SER A 189 -8.12 7.17 -18.75
N GLY A 190 -6.79 7.08 -18.58
CA GLY A 190 -6.20 6.65 -17.32
C GLY A 190 -6.55 7.56 -16.14
N ILE A 191 -6.78 8.86 -16.40
CA ILE A 191 -7.28 9.80 -15.40
C ILE A 191 -8.66 9.37 -14.89
N SER A 192 -9.59 9.02 -15.79
CA SER A 192 -10.90 8.54 -15.37
C SER A 192 -10.85 7.20 -14.63
N THR A 193 -9.97 6.29 -15.05
CA THR A 193 -9.75 5.02 -14.35
C THR A 193 -9.30 5.24 -12.93
N ILE A 194 -8.26 6.06 -12.72
CA ILE A 194 -7.72 6.25 -11.37
C ILE A 194 -8.67 7.04 -10.48
N VAL A 195 -9.47 7.96 -11.04
CA VAL A 195 -10.52 8.64 -10.28
C VAL A 195 -11.59 7.64 -9.85
N PHE A 196 -12.19 6.88 -10.76
CA PHE A 196 -13.29 5.98 -10.39
C PHE A 196 -12.82 4.75 -9.60
N ILE A 197 -11.89 3.98 -10.17
CA ILE A 197 -11.41 2.73 -9.57
C ILE A 197 -10.56 3.00 -8.34
N GLY A 198 -9.72 4.04 -8.36
CA GLY A 198 -8.96 4.46 -7.19
C GLY A 198 -9.87 4.91 -6.06
N SER A 199 -10.93 5.69 -6.34
CA SER A 199 -11.89 6.06 -5.30
C SER A 199 -12.63 4.86 -4.71
N LEU A 200 -13.08 3.92 -5.54
CA LEU A 200 -13.70 2.68 -5.04
C LEU A 200 -12.74 1.89 -4.15
N TYR A 201 -11.50 1.73 -4.60
CA TYR A 201 -10.46 1.05 -3.84
C TYR A 201 -10.21 1.72 -2.47
N PHE A 202 -9.97 3.03 -2.44
CA PHE A 202 -9.70 3.76 -1.19
C PHE A 202 -10.92 3.84 -0.28
N SER A 203 -12.13 3.90 -0.83
CA SER A 203 -13.36 3.93 -0.05
C SER A 203 -13.54 2.69 0.82
N THR A 204 -13.10 1.50 0.36
CA THR A 204 -13.14 0.28 1.19
C THR A 204 -12.29 0.38 2.46
N SER A 205 -11.14 1.07 2.37
CA SER A 205 -10.24 1.27 3.49
C SER A 205 -10.79 2.28 4.49
N LEU A 206 -11.40 3.37 4.00
CA LEU A 206 -12.06 4.35 4.85
C LEU A 206 -13.33 3.77 5.49
N ALA A 207 -14.13 3.02 4.73
CA ALA A 207 -15.31 2.31 5.23
C ALA A 207 -14.98 1.40 6.40
N LYS A 208 -13.82 0.72 6.37
CA LYS A 208 -13.34 -0.09 7.51
C LYS A 208 -13.21 0.71 8.79
N LYS A 209 -12.61 1.89 8.71
CA LYS A 209 -12.45 2.76 9.89
C LYS A 209 -13.81 3.20 10.41
N ILE A 210 -14.71 3.62 9.51
CA ILE A 210 -16.05 4.10 9.86
C ILE A 210 -16.90 2.99 10.48
N TYR A 211 -17.01 1.80 9.87
CA TYR A 211 -17.88 0.75 10.42
C TYR A 211 -17.36 0.19 11.75
N VAL A 212 -16.04 0.19 11.98
CA VAL A 212 -15.47 -0.20 13.28
C VAL A 212 -15.87 0.81 14.36
N LEU A 213 -15.84 2.11 14.05
CA LEU A 213 -16.34 3.15 14.95
C LEU A 213 -17.84 2.99 15.22
N ILE A 214 -18.66 2.80 14.18
CA ILE A 214 -20.10 2.57 14.33
C ILE A 214 -20.38 1.37 15.23
N ASN A 215 -19.70 0.24 14.99
CA ASN A 215 -19.90 -0.98 15.79
C ASN A 215 -19.32 -0.88 17.21
N SER A 216 -18.41 0.06 17.47
CA SER A 216 -17.83 0.29 18.80
C SER A 216 -18.73 1.12 19.71
N ILE A 217 -19.66 1.89 19.12
CA ILE A 217 -20.72 2.55 19.85
C ILE A 217 -21.73 1.46 20.20
N ASN A 218 -21.66 0.96 21.43
CA ASN A 218 -22.69 0.07 21.98
C ASN A 218 -24.03 0.83 21.94
N TRP A 219 -24.93 0.37 21.07
CA TRP A 219 -26.35 0.67 21.17
C TRP A 219 -26.99 -0.32 22.14
#